data_AF-A0A1R4EH46-F1
#
_entry.id   AF-A0A1R4EH46-F1
#
_cell.length_a   1.000
_cell.length_b   1.000
_cell.length_c   1.000
_cell.angle_alpha   90.00
_cell.angle_beta   90.00
_cell.angle_gamma   90.00
#
_symmetry.space_group_name_H-M   'P 1'
#
loop_
_entity.id
_entity.type
_entity.pdbx_description
1 polymer ?
#
loop_
_entity_poly.entity_id
_entity_poly.type
_entity_poly.pdbx_seq_one_letter_code
_entity_poly.pdbx_strand_id
1 'polypeptide(L)'
;MIVVGDVKSRSFTNSMTNLAKSTYDAGWFELKRQLEYKCKNAGCQFEIVNESYTTQTCSCCLEISDSSPKGRAGLRIRGWTCAECGTWHDRDINAAKNILAVGLDRLAVGIPSV
;
A
#
# COMPACT_ATOMS: atom_id res chain seq x y z
N MET A 1 -13.92 -0.70 -8.71
CA MET A 1 -13.43 -1.09 -7.37
C MET A 1 -12.25 -0.19 -7.02
N ILE A 2 -12.16 0.25 -5.77
CA ILE A 2 -11.03 0.99 -5.21
C ILE A 2 -10.44 0.15 -4.07
N VAL A 3 -9.13 -0.08 -4.11
CA VAL A 3 -8.40 -0.85 -3.08
C VAL A 3 -7.35 0.07 -2.45
N VAL A 4 -7.30 0.10 -1.12
CA VAL A 4 -6.39 0.95 -0.37
C VAL A 4 -5.56 0.13 0.61
N GLY A 5 -4.26 0.43 0.68
CA GLY A 5 -3.35 -0.13 1.68
C GLY A 5 -3.66 0.34 3.10
N ASP A 6 -3.64 -0.57 4.06
CA ASP A 6 -3.81 -0.26 5.47
C ASP A 6 -2.51 0.21 6.11
N VAL A 7 -2.25 1.52 6.01
CA VAL A 7 -1.16 2.17 6.73
C VAL A 7 -1.41 2.07 8.22
N LYS A 8 -0.56 1.34 8.94
CA LYS A 8 -0.59 1.23 10.41
C LYS A 8 -0.12 2.53 11.07
N SER A 9 -0.92 3.59 10.95
CA SER A 9 -0.62 4.95 11.43
C SER A 9 -0.16 4.99 12.89
N ARG A 10 -0.76 4.15 13.75
CA ARG A 10 -0.38 4.02 15.18
C ARG A 10 1.09 3.61 15.39
N SER A 11 1.70 2.91 14.45
CA SER A 11 3.12 2.54 14.53
C SER A 11 4.05 3.73 14.35
N PHE A 12 3.58 4.84 13.77
CA PHE A 12 4.34 6.08 13.54
C PHE A 12 4.08 7.16 14.61
N THR A 13 3.14 6.93 15.54
CA THR A 13 2.80 7.88 16.61
C THR A 13 3.47 7.53 17.94
N ASN A 14 4.41 6.58 17.97
CA ASN A 14 5.14 6.28 19.19
C ASN A 14 6.14 7.41 19.54
N SER A 15 6.51 7.51 20.81
CA SER A 15 7.41 8.57 21.31
C SER A 15 8.84 8.51 20.74
N MET A 16 9.23 7.40 20.10
CA MET A 16 10.59 7.18 19.59
C MET A 16 10.79 7.63 18.14
N THR A 17 9.73 7.82 17.35
CA THR A 17 9.85 8.07 15.91
C THR A 17 9.85 9.55 15.53
N ASN A 18 9.43 10.47 16.41
CA ASN A 18 9.22 11.90 16.10
C ASN A 18 8.34 12.15 14.86
N LEU A 19 7.48 11.18 14.49
CA LEU A 19 6.59 11.24 13.32
C LEU A 19 5.12 11.47 13.69
N ALA A 20 4.81 11.68 14.98
CA ALA A 20 3.44 11.79 15.45
C ALA A 20 2.68 12.94 14.76
N LYS A 21 3.27 14.14 14.71
CA LYS A 21 2.64 15.31 14.08
C LYS A 21 2.34 15.07 12.59
N SER A 22 3.33 14.66 11.81
CA SER A 22 3.16 14.41 10.37
C SER A 22 2.18 13.27 10.08
N THR A 23 2.12 12.25 10.96
CA THR A 23 1.15 11.17 10.86
C THR A 23 -0.28 11.65 11.09
N TYR A 24 -0.49 12.55 12.05
CA TYR A 24 -1.80 13.15 12.29
C TYR A 24 -2.21 14.11 11.17
N ASP A 25 -1.28 14.97 10.71
CA ASP A 25 -1.52 15.93 9.64
C ASP A 25 -1.86 15.22 8.30
N ALA A 26 -1.37 14.00 8.08
CA ALA A 26 -1.69 13.20 6.90
C ALA A 26 -3.15 12.68 6.86
N GLY A 27 -3.87 12.67 7.99
CA GLY A 27 -5.31 12.40 7.99
C GLY A 27 -5.74 11.01 7.47
N TRP A 28 -4.89 9.99 7.57
CA TRP A 28 -5.12 8.66 6.99
C TRP A 28 -6.49 8.03 7.31
N PHE A 29 -6.98 8.22 8.54
CA PHE A 29 -8.30 7.73 8.94
C PHE A 29 -9.43 8.43 8.18
N GLU A 30 -9.37 9.77 8.12
CA GLU A 30 -10.38 10.58 7.44
C GLU A 30 -10.40 10.30 5.93
N LEU A 31 -9.23 10.11 5.32
CA LEU A 31 -9.13 9.71 3.92
C LEU A 31 -9.88 8.39 3.65
N LYS A 32 -9.61 7.35 4.47
CA LYS A 32 -10.29 6.05 4.33
C LYS A 32 -11.81 6.19 4.53
N ARG A 33 -12.23 6.95 5.53
CA ARG A 33 -13.66 7.21 5.81
C ARG A 33 -14.36 7.90 4.64
N GLN A 34 -13.74 8.92 4.04
CA GLN A 34 -14.29 9.63 2.90
C GLN A 34 -14.36 8.74 1.66
N LEU A 35 -13.33 7.94 1.40
CA LEU A 35 -13.32 6.99 0.29
C LEU A 35 -14.44 5.96 0.44
N GLU A 36 -14.59 5.34 1.61
CA GLU A 36 -15.67 4.39 1.88
C GLU A 36 -17.05 5.01 1.64
N TYR A 37 -17.29 6.19 2.22
CA TYR A 37 -18.54 6.93 2.05
C TYR A 37 -18.82 7.25 0.57
N LYS A 38 -17.84 7.78 -0.17
CA LYS A 38 -18.01 8.15 -1.57
C LYS A 38 -18.16 6.94 -2.48
N CYS A 39 -17.45 5.86 -2.20
CA CYS A 39 -17.59 4.60 -2.93
C CYS A 39 -19.00 4.02 -2.77
N LYS A 40 -19.52 3.98 -1.53
CA LYS A 40 -20.89 3.56 -1.25
C LYS A 40 -21.91 4.40 -2.00
N ASN A 41 -21.73 5.72 -2.02
CA ASN A 41 -22.61 6.64 -2.76
C ASN A 41 -22.55 6.44 -4.28
N ALA A 42 -21.38 6.10 -4.83
CA ALA A 42 -21.17 5.89 -6.26
C ALA A 42 -21.48 4.45 -6.72
N GLY A 43 -21.86 3.54 -5.82
CA GLY A 43 -21.98 2.11 -6.12
C GLY A 43 -20.64 1.43 -6.46
N CYS A 44 -19.51 2.02 -6.06
CA CYS A 44 -18.19 1.43 -6.24
C CYS A 44 -17.83 0.54 -5.04
N GLN A 45 -17.28 -0.65 -5.29
CA GLN A 45 -16.69 -1.47 -4.24
C GLN A 45 -15.42 -0.81 -3.68
N PHE A 46 -15.28 -0.84 -2.35
CA PHE A 46 -14.14 -0.31 -1.61
C PHE A 46 -13.56 -1.39 -0.68
N GLU A 47 -12.25 -1.60 -0.74
CA GLU A 47 -11.56 -2.63 0.04
C GLU A 47 -10.29 -2.07 0.69
N ILE A 48 -10.04 -2.47 1.93
CA ILE A 48 -8.80 -2.15 2.66
C ILE A 48 -7.97 -3.43 2.81
N VAL A 49 -6.71 -3.39 2.40
CA VAL A 49 -5.81 -4.55 2.38
C VAL A 49 -4.54 -4.32 3.17
N ASN A 50 -3.90 -5.40 3.62
CA ASN A 50 -2.59 -5.30 4.24
C ASN A 50 -1.56 -4.87 3.18
N GLU A 51 -0.91 -3.73 3.39
CA GLU A 51 0.05 -3.15 2.44
C GLU A 51 1.49 -3.61 2.63
N SER A 52 1.75 -4.50 3.58
CA SER A 52 3.09 -5.00 3.89
C SER A 52 3.81 -5.46 2.63
N TYR A 53 5.05 -5.01 2.45
CA TYR A 53 5.93 -5.34 1.32
C TYR A 53 5.49 -4.88 -0.07
N THR A 54 4.33 -4.22 -0.24
CA THR A 54 3.83 -3.80 -1.55
C THR A 54 4.75 -2.82 -2.30
N THR A 55 5.53 -2.00 -1.59
CA THR A 55 6.54 -1.11 -2.18
C THR A 55 7.85 -1.81 -2.58
N GLN A 56 8.09 -3.02 -2.09
CA GLN A 56 9.32 -3.79 -2.27
C GLN A 56 9.15 -4.92 -3.29
N THR A 57 7.99 -5.58 -3.30
CA THR A 57 7.66 -6.67 -4.21
C THR A 57 7.60 -6.14 -5.64
N CYS A 58 8.29 -6.79 -6.57
CA CYS A 58 8.16 -6.50 -7.99
C CYS A 58 6.76 -6.89 -8.48
N SER A 59 5.99 -5.94 -9.00
CA SER A 59 4.66 -6.24 -9.58
C SER A 59 4.70 -7.06 -10.87
N CYS A 60 5.89 -7.28 -11.46
CA CYS A 60 6.06 -8.10 -12.67
C CYS A 60 6.38 -9.56 -12.35
N CYS A 61 7.31 -9.82 -11.43
CA CYS A 61 7.80 -11.18 -11.13
C CYS A 61 7.51 -11.63 -9.69
N LEU A 62 6.89 -10.80 -8.86
CA LEU A 62 6.49 -11.07 -7.48
C LEU A 62 7.64 -11.27 -6.48
N GLU A 63 8.90 -11.12 -6.93
CA GLU A 63 10.07 -11.23 -6.06
C GLU A 63 10.39 -9.93 -5.31
N ILE A 64 10.90 -10.08 -4.09
CA ILE A 64 11.52 -8.99 -3.32
C ILE A 64 13.03 -9.07 -3.52
N SER A 65 13.47 -8.58 -4.67
CA SER A 65 14.88 -8.65 -5.07
C SER A 65 15.81 -7.81 -4.20
N ASP A 66 17.11 -8.00 -4.35
CA ASP A 66 18.12 -7.24 -3.60
C ASP A 66 18.14 -5.75 -3.94
N SER A 67 17.75 -5.37 -5.15
CA SER A 67 17.63 -3.97 -5.55
C SER A 67 16.35 -3.30 -5.04
N SER A 68 15.42 -4.03 -4.41
CA SER A 68 14.17 -3.46 -3.88
C SER A 68 14.43 -2.39 -2.81
N PRO A 69 13.70 -1.27 -2.80
CA PRO A 69 13.85 -0.23 -1.79
C PRO A 69 13.55 -0.74 -0.36
N LYS A 70 14.58 -0.91 0.46
CA LYS A 70 14.48 -1.48 1.81
C LYS A 70 14.89 -0.48 2.90
N GLY A 71 14.24 -0.58 4.05
CA GLY A 71 14.55 0.21 5.25
C GLY A 71 14.40 1.73 5.06
N ARG A 72 14.92 2.52 6.02
CA ARG A 72 14.81 3.98 6.01
C ARG A 72 15.50 4.62 4.81
N ALA A 73 16.65 4.09 4.38
CA ALA A 73 17.36 4.58 3.21
C ALA A 73 16.58 4.35 1.90
N GLY A 74 15.73 3.31 1.84
CA GLY A 74 14.84 3.03 0.72
C GLY A 74 13.68 4.02 0.57
N LEU A 75 13.29 4.74 1.63
CA LEU A 75 12.14 5.67 1.60
C LEU A 75 12.32 6.82 0.60
N ARG A 76 13.56 7.22 0.31
CA ARG A 76 13.87 8.27 -0.70
C ARG A 76 13.93 7.75 -2.13
N ILE A 77 14.01 6.43 -2.35
CA ILE A 77 14.14 5.84 -3.68
C ILE A 77 12.77 5.89 -4.35
N ARG A 78 12.64 6.70 -5.41
CA ARG A 78 11.37 6.89 -6.14
C ARG A 78 11.21 5.93 -7.32
N GLY A 79 12.32 5.47 -7.90
CA GLY A 79 12.31 4.44 -8.93
C GLY A 79 13.51 3.53 -8.84
N TRP A 80 13.36 2.30 -9.34
CA TRP A 80 14.36 1.25 -9.24
C TRP A 80 14.13 0.19 -10.32
N THR A 81 15.18 -0.56 -10.67
CA THR A 81 15.08 -1.70 -11.60
C THR A 81 15.16 -3.00 -10.81
N CYS A 82 14.18 -3.89 -11.00
CA CYS A 82 14.17 -5.20 -10.38
C CYS A 82 15.37 -6.03 -10.87
N ALA A 83 16.17 -6.56 -9.94
CA ALA A 83 17.34 -7.36 -10.28
C ALA A 83 16.97 -8.73 -10.89
N GLU A 84 15.78 -9.26 -10.58
CA GLU A 84 15.35 -10.58 -11.06
C GLU A 84 14.84 -10.55 -12.51
N CYS A 85 14.00 -9.56 -12.85
CA CYS A 85 13.33 -9.51 -14.15
C CYS A 85 13.70 -8.31 -15.02
N GLY A 86 14.53 -7.39 -14.52
CA GLY A 86 14.97 -6.20 -15.26
C GLY A 86 13.90 -5.13 -15.45
N THR A 87 12.69 -5.29 -14.90
CA THR A 87 11.62 -4.29 -15.01
C THR A 87 11.96 -3.04 -14.21
N TRP A 88 11.87 -1.87 -14.84
CA TRP A 88 11.94 -0.59 -14.16
C TRP A 88 10.60 -0.23 -13.52
N HIS A 89 10.64 0.25 -12.29
CA HIS A 89 9.48 0.62 -11.49
C HIS A 89 9.57 2.06 -11.01
N ASP A 90 8.48 2.82 -11.17
CA ASP A 90 8.13 3.86 -10.21
C ASP A 90 7.56 3.17 -8.95
N ARG A 91 8.05 3.56 -7.78
CA ARG A 91 7.74 2.88 -6.52
C ARG A 91 6.26 2.97 -6.16
N ASP A 92 5.63 4.11 -6.39
CA ASP A 92 4.23 4.33 -6.00
C ASP A 92 3.29 3.63 -6.99
N ILE A 93 3.61 3.63 -8.29
CA ILE A 93 2.88 2.84 -9.31
C ILE A 93 3.01 1.33 -9.02
N ASN A 94 4.20 0.86 -8.69
CA ASN A 94 4.44 -0.54 -8.34
C ASN A 94 3.63 -0.96 -7.10
N ALA A 95 3.65 -0.13 -6.04
CA ALA A 95 2.86 -0.38 -4.84
C ALA A 95 1.35 -0.42 -5.15
N ALA A 96 0.84 0.50 -5.97
CA ALA A 96 -0.56 0.52 -6.38
C ALA A 96 -0.96 -0.77 -7.12
N LYS A 97 -0.12 -1.27 -8.03
CA LYS A 97 -0.35 -2.56 -8.73
C LYS A 97 -0.42 -3.73 -7.74
N ASN A 98 0.51 -3.79 -6.79
CA ASN A 98 0.54 -4.84 -5.78
C ASN A 98 -0.66 -4.77 -4.83
N ILE A 99 -1.05 -3.57 -4.38
CA ILE A 99 -2.25 -3.36 -3.55
C ILE A 99 -3.50 -3.84 -4.27
N LEU A 100 -3.66 -3.49 -5.56
CA LEU A 100 -4.78 -3.96 -6.36
C LEU A 100 -4.79 -5.49 -6.49
N ALA A 101 -3.63 -6.11 -6.74
CA ALA A 101 -3.50 -7.56 -6.83
C ALA A 101 -3.95 -8.26 -5.54
N VAL A 102 -3.52 -7.77 -4.37
CA VAL A 102 -3.96 -8.29 -3.06
C VAL A 102 -5.47 -8.13 -2.87
N GLY A 103 -6.04 -6.99 -3.29
CA GLY A 103 -7.49 -6.76 -3.22
C GLY A 103 -8.28 -7.73 -4.09
N LEU A 104 -7.81 -7.98 -5.32
CA LEU A 104 -8.45 -8.92 -6.24
C LEU A 104 -8.35 -10.37 -5.75
N ASP A 105 -7.22 -10.77 -5.17
CA ASP A 105 -7.05 -12.11 -4.61
C ASP A 105 -7.99 -12.37 -3.42
N ARG A 106 -8.18 -11.37 -2.54
CA ARG A 106 -9.21 -11.45 -1.47
C ARG A 106 -10.62 -11.63 -2.01
N LEU A 107 -10.95 -11.03 -3.15
CA LEU A 107 -12.26 -11.25 -3.78
C LEU A 107 -12.42 -12.66 -4.33
N ALA A 108 -11.34 -13.30 -4.78
CA ALA A 108 -11.37 -14.69 -5.22
C ALA A 108 -11.64 -15.68 -4.08
N VAL A 109 -11.26 -15.33 -2.84
CA VAL A 109 -11.44 -16.18 -1.64
C VAL A 109 -12.80 -15.98 -0.94
N GLY A 110 -13.59 -14.99 -1.36
CA GLY A 110 -14.92 -14.70 -0.81
C GLY A 110 -14.88 -13.91 0.51
N ILE A 111 -15.94 -13.11 0.74
CA ILE A 111 -16.12 -12.34 1.99
C ILE A 111 -16.53 -13.32 3.09
N PRO A 112 -15.78 -13.45 4.22
CA PRO A 112 -16.31 -14.13 5.38
C PRO A 112 -17.51 -13.34 5.87
N SER A 113 -18.70 -13.91 5.72
CA SER A 113 -19.90 -13.41 6.38
C SER A 113 -19.67 -13.48 7.89
N VAL A 114 -19.34 -12.33 8.49
CA VAL A 114 -19.49 -12.08 9.92
C VAL A 114 -20.97 -11.92 10.26
#